data_AF-A0A3B0GGN5-F1
#
_entry.id   AF-A0A3B0GGN5-F1
#
_cell.length_a   1.000
_cell.length_b   1.000
_cell.length_c   1.000
_cell.angle_alpha   90.00
_cell.angle_beta   90.00
_cell.angle_gamma   90.00
#
_symmetry.space_group_name_H-M   'P 1'
#
loop_
_entity.id
_entity.type
_entity.pdbx_description
1 polymer ?
#
loop_
_entity_poly.entity_id
_entity_poly.type
_entity_poly.pdbx_seq_one_letter_code
_entity_poly.pdbx_strand_id
1 'polypeptide(L)'
;MTKFETANELISFVKEKDLKRGFYQKGKRIQWLVGFDMLGFMQVTTPAQVRKSRSGFNCSVTNWNVLLEENFPKLDWFLSAKYIGTELEK
;
A
#
# COMPACT_ATOMS: atom_id res chain seq x y z
N MET A 1 16.61 -2.19 -2.67
CA MET A 1 16.44 -1.77 -1.26
C MET A 1 17.02 -2.84 -0.36
N THR A 2 17.55 -2.49 0.81
CA THR A 2 18.01 -3.47 1.81
C THR A 2 16.79 -4.23 2.37
N LYS A 3 16.95 -5.52 2.65
CA LYS A 3 15.90 -6.38 3.20
C LYS A 3 15.46 -5.92 4.59
N PHE A 4 14.16 -6.00 4.89
CA PHE A 4 13.66 -5.86 6.26
C PHE A 4 13.70 -7.21 6.95
N GLU A 5 14.35 -7.27 8.11
CA GLU A 5 14.38 -8.48 8.94
C GLU A 5 13.17 -8.55 9.87
N THR A 6 12.62 -7.39 10.24
CA THR A 6 11.49 -7.29 11.17
C THR A 6 10.38 -6.37 10.69
N ALA A 7 9.15 -6.61 11.16
CA ALA A 7 8.03 -5.70 10.92
C ALA A 7 8.27 -4.29 11.49
N ASN A 8 9.04 -4.18 12.58
CA ASN A 8 9.38 -2.89 13.19
C ASN A 8 10.30 -2.05 12.29
N GLU A 9 11.29 -2.67 11.64
CA GLU A 9 12.13 -1.99 10.66
C GLU A 9 11.30 -1.49 9.48
N LEU A 10 10.42 -2.34 8.95
CA LEU A 10 9.50 -1.96 7.89
C LEU A 10 8.62 -0.77 8.31
N ILE A 11 7.98 -0.84 9.48
CA ILE A 11 7.10 0.23 9.98
C ILE A 11 7.88 1.53 10.16
N SER A 12 9.11 1.45 10.68
CA SER A 12 9.97 2.63 10.86
C SER A 12 10.35 3.24 9.51
N PHE A 13 10.71 2.41 8.54
CA PHE A 13 11.02 2.84 7.18
C PHE A 13 9.81 3.49 6.48
N VAL A 14 8.63 2.88 6.57
CA VAL A 14 7.40 3.42 5.97
C VAL A 14 7.06 4.80 6.55
N LYS A 15 7.26 4.98 7.87
CA LYS A 15 7.11 6.29 8.54
C LYS A 15 8.15 7.30 8.03
N GLU A 16 9.40 6.90 7.89
CA GLU A 16 10.47 7.75 7.35
C GLU A 16 10.18 8.19 5.90
N LYS A 17 9.63 7.29 5.07
CA LYS A 17 9.26 7.59 3.68
C LYS A 17 7.90 8.28 3.52
N ASP A 18 7.23 8.63 4.62
CA ASP A 18 5.92 9.29 4.64
C ASP A 18 4.88 8.59 3.74
N LEU A 19 4.91 7.25 3.71
CA LEU A 19 3.94 6.45 2.97
C LEU A 19 2.59 6.50 3.68
N LYS A 20 1.67 7.29 3.12
CA LYS A 20 0.32 7.50 3.64
C LYS A 20 -0.66 6.47 3.12
N ARG A 21 -1.69 6.19 3.92
CA ARG A 21 -2.91 5.52 3.44
C ARG A 21 -3.56 6.37 2.35
N GLY A 22 -3.92 5.77 1.23
CA GLY A 22 -4.60 6.47 0.14
C GLY A 22 -4.26 5.94 -1.24
N PHE A 23 -4.63 6.70 -2.26
CA PHE A 23 -4.39 6.38 -3.65
C PHE A 23 -2.99 6.79 -4.10
N TYR A 24 -2.35 5.87 -4.82
CA TYR A 24 -1.08 6.07 -5.49
C TYR A 24 -1.24 5.79 -6.97
N GLN A 25 -0.57 6.59 -7.79
CA GLN A 25 -0.59 6.48 -9.24
C GLN A 25 0.83 6.34 -9.80
N LYS A 26 1.03 5.33 -10.66
CA LYS A 26 2.24 5.18 -11.48
C LYS A 26 1.84 4.85 -12.90
N GLY A 27 2.05 5.80 -13.81
CA GLY A 27 1.51 5.73 -15.17
C GLY A 27 -0.03 5.67 -15.16
N LYS A 28 -0.59 4.67 -15.84
CA LYS A 28 -2.06 4.44 -15.90
C LYS A 28 -2.60 3.63 -14.71
N ARG A 29 -1.74 3.10 -13.85
CA ARG A 29 -2.13 2.22 -12.75
C ARG A 29 -2.39 3.03 -11.48
N ILE A 30 -3.55 2.81 -10.86
CA ILE A 30 -3.92 3.37 -9.56
C ILE A 30 -4.15 2.22 -8.58
N GLN A 31 -3.56 2.32 -7.39
CA GLN A 31 -3.81 1.39 -6.27
C GLN A 31 -4.03 2.16 -4.97
N TRP A 32 -4.81 1.57 -4.07
CA TRP A 32 -5.01 2.10 -2.72
C TRP A 32 -4.13 1.35 -1.74
N LEU A 33 -3.25 2.06 -1.04
CA LEU A 33 -2.53 1.56 0.12
C LEU A 33 -3.44 1.66 1.35
N VAL A 34 -3.79 0.52 1.95
CA VAL A 34 -4.60 0.46 3.18
C VAL A 34 -3.73 0.75 4.40
N GLY A 35 -2.53 0.15 4.43
CA GLY A 35 -1.58 0.29 5.53
C GLY A 35 -0.62 -0.90 5.61
N PHE A 36 0.07 -0.99 6.75
CA PHE A 36 1.00 -2.07 7.09
C PHE A 36 0.62 -2.63 8.45
N ASP A 37 0.82 -3.93 8.67
CA ASP A 37 0.54 -4.59 9.94
C ASP A 37 1.81 -4.98 10.71
N MET A 38 1.62 -5.44 11.95
CA MET A 38 2.71 -5.85 12.85
C MET A 38 3.39 -7.17 12.44
N LEU A 39 2.87 -7.86 11.42
CA LEU A 39 3.46 -9.09 10.89
C LEU A 39 4.29 -8.82 9.62
N GLY A 40 4.39 -7.56 9.20
CA GLY A 40 5.16 -7.15 8.03
C GLY A 40 4.38 -7.26 6.71
N PHE A 41 3.05 -7.34 6.75
CA PHE A 41 2.24 -7.29 5.54
C PHE A 41 1.92 -5.86 5.15
N MET A 42 2.09 -5.56 3.86
CA MET A 42 1.51 -4.40 3.20
C MET A 42 0.14 -4.78 2.66
N GLN A 43 -0.88 -4.01 3.06
CA GLN A 43 -2.26 -4.22 2.68
C GLN A 43 -2.67 -3.24 1.59
N VAL A 44 -3.17 -3.74 0.45
CA VAL A 44 -3.56 -2.91 -0.68
C VAL A 44 -4.88 -3.32 -1.28
N THR A 45 -5.52 -2.40 -1.99
CA THR A 45 -6.73 -2.70 -2.75
C THR A 45 -6.84 -1.82 -4.00
N THR A 46 -7.95 -1.95 -4.74
CA THR A 46 -8.19 -1.23 -5.99
C THR A 46 -9.22 -0.12 -5.82
N PRO A 47 -9.25 0.89 -6.71
CA PRO A 47 -10.28 1.92 -6.72
C PRO A 47 -11.72 1.39 -6.66
N ALA A 48 -12.01 0.30 -7.41
CA ALA A 48 -13.34 -0.31 -7.41
C ALA A 48 -13.71 -0.88 -6.03
N GLN A 49 -12.77 -1.52 -5.35
CA GLN A 49 -12.98 -2.06 -4.01
C GLN A 49 -13.14 -0.96 -2.95
N VAL A 50 -12.39 0.14 -3.06
CA VAL A 50 -12.59 1.31 -2.18
C VAL A 50 -13.98 1.90 -2.37
N ARG A 51 -14.44 2.08 -3.61
CA ARG A 51 -15.81 2.54 -3.90
C ARG A 51 -16.85 1.60 -3.30
N LYS A 52 -16.69 0.30 -3.51
CA LYS A 52 -17.56 -0.73 -2.94
C LYS A 52 -17.63 -0.65 -1.40
N SER A 53 -16.48 -0.52 -0.75
CA SER A 53 -16.38 -0.35 0.72
C SER A 53 -17.10 0.90 1.21
N ARG A 54 -16.92 2.04 0.53
CA ARG A 54 -17.59 3.30 0.88
C ARG A 54 -19.09 3.26 0.71
N SER A 55 -19.58 2.41 -0.20
CA SER A 55 -21.01 2.13 -0.36
C SER A 55 -21.55 1.12 0.67
N GLY A 56 -20.76 0.72 1.68
CA GLY A 56 -21.19 -0.18 2.75
C GLY A 56 -21.11 -1.67 2.42
N PHE A 57 -20.50 -2.05 1.28
CA PHE A 57 -20.36 -3.45 0.88
C PHE A 57 -18.98 -4.01 1.22
N ASN A 58 -18.92 -5.34 1.40
CA ASN A 58 -17.67 -6.05 1.63
C ASN A 58 -16.68 -5.85 0.47
N CYS A 59 -15.47 -5.37 0.79
CA CYS A 59 -14.37 -5.22 -0.15
C CYS A 59 -13.27 -6.25 0.10
N SER A 60 -12.54 -6.59 -0.95
CA SER A 60 -11.33 -7.42 -0.83
C SER A 60 -10.08 -6.55 -0.69
N VAL A 61 -9.13 -7.08 0.08
CA VAL A 61 -7.79 -6.51 0.27
C VAL A 61 -6.78 -7.60 -0.08
N THR A 62 -5.69 -7.20 -0.72
CA THR A 62 -4.54 -8.07 -0.98
C THR A 62 -3.46 -7.77 0.05
N ASN A 63 -2.94 -8.81 0.68
CA ASN A 63 -1.85 -8.70 1.64
C ASN A 63 -0.57 -9.23 0.99
N TRP A 64 0.52 -8.47 1.06
CA TRP A 64 1.84 -8.89 0.61
C TRP A 64 2.80 -8.85 1.79
N ASN A 65 3.41 -9.98 2.13
CA ASN A 65 4.44 -10.02 3.17
C ASN A 65 5.71 -9.37 2.60
N VAL A 66 5.96 -8.12 2.99
CA VAL A 66 7.10 -7.34 2.49
C VAL A 66 8.36 -7.56 3.34
N LEU A 67 8.40 -8.59 4.18
CA LEU A 67 9.64 -9.17 4.72
C LEU A 67 10.23 -10.21 3.75
N LEU A 68 9.42 -10.71 2.80
CA LEU A 68 9.87 -11.61 1.73
C LEU A 68 10.37 -10.78 0.54
N GLU A 69 11.57 -11.10 0.06
CA GLU A 69 12.24 -10.37 -1.03
C GLU A 69 11.42 -10.32 -2.33
N GLU A 70 10.68 -11.38 -2.63
CA GLU A 70 9.78 -11.45 -3.79
C GLU A 70 8.69 -10.36 -3.81
N ASN A 71 8.34 -9.81 -2.66
CA ASN A 71 7.32 -8.77 -2.52
C ASN A 71 7.92 -7.36 -2.49
N PHE A 72 9.25 -7.21 -2.49
CA PHE A 72 9.90 -5.89 -2.47
C PHE A 72 9.55 -5.03 -3.70
N PRO A 73 9.45 -5.58 -4.93
CA PRO A 73 9.00 -4.80 -6.07
C PRO A 73 7.60 -4.19 -5.88
N LYS A 74 6.77 -4.74 -4.99
CA LYS A 74 5.45 -4.18 -4.66
C LYS A 74 5.60 -2.94 -3.79
N LEU A 75 6.47 -2.96 -2.79
CA LEU A 75 6.76 -1.78 -1.97
C LEU A 75 7.46 -0.69 -2.79
N ASP A 76 8.46 -1.06 -3.60
CA ASP A 76 9.17 -0.13 -4.50
C ASP A 76 8.21 0.57 -5.47
N TRP A 77 7.15 -0.13 -5.90
CA TRP A 77 6.11 0.49 -6.70
C TRP A 77 5.43 1.65 -5.98
N PHE A 78 5.07 1.52 -4.69
CA PHE A 78 4.46 2.60 -3.92
C PHE A 78 5.43 3.74 -3.63
N LEU A 79 6.69 3.43 -3.31
CA LEU A 79 7.74 4.44 -3.08
C LEU A 79 8.02 5.30 -4.32
N SER A 80 7.82 4.75 -5.51
CA SER A 80 8.01 5.46 -6.78
C SER A 80 6.71 5.99 -7.40
N ALA A 81 5.56 5.70 -6.80
CA ALA A 81 4.27 6.17 -7.27
C ALA A 81 3.95 7.54 -6.67
N LYS A 82 3.23 8.36 -7.43
CA LYS A 82 2.72 9.65 -6.93
C LYS A 82 1.56 9.39 -5.98
N TYR A 83 1.63 9.91 -4.76
CA TYR A 83 0.46 10.00 -3.89
C TYR A 83 -0.53 11.02 -4.46
N ILE A 84 -1.78 10.61 -4.64
CA ILE A 84 -2.82 11.44 -5.26
C ILE A 84 -4.01 11.73 -4.30
N GLY A 85 -3.88 11.37 -3.02
CA GLY A 85 -4.85 11.70 -1.99
C GLY A 85 -5.67 10.51 -1.50
N THR A 86 -6.62 10.81 -0.61
CA THR A 86 -7.56 9.82 -0.05
C THR A 86 -8.84 9.70 -0.86
N GLU A 87 -9.02 10.52 -1.90
CA GLU A 87 -10.16 10.48 -2.81
C GLU A 87 -9.65 10.46 -4.25
N LEU A 88 -10.40 9.83 -5.14
CA LEU A 88 -10.22 10.03 -6.57
C LEU A 88 -11.24 11.09 -6.95
N GLU A 89 -10.77 12.30 -7.23
CA GLU A 89 -11.59 13.32 -7.87
C GLU A 89 -12.18 12.72 -9.15
N LYS A 90 -13.47 12.95 -9.37
CA LYS A 90 -14.26 12.34 -10.45
C LYS A 90 -13.87 12.87 -11.81
#